data_AF-A0A162PHN0-F1
#
_entry.id   AF-A0A162PHN0-F1
#
_cell.length_a   1.000
_cell.length_b   1.000
_cell.length_c   1.000
_cell.angle_alpha   90.00
_cell.angle_beta   90.00
_cell.angle_gamma   90.00
#
_symmetry.space_group_name_H-M   'P 1'
#
loop_
_entity.id
_entity.type
_entity.pdbx_description
1 polymer ?
#
loop_
_entity_poly.entity_id
_entity_poly.type
_entity_poly.pdbx_seq_one_letter_code
_entity_poly.pdbx_strand_id
1 'polypeptide(L)'
;MQPVLSYLLLILCTSYTAFSQPYKFEPGKISNGGVFGLTISPDSKTALWVHSNGRRDTLLIMESHQKKGQWSKPVIASFSSASASWKDIDPMFSPDGNLVLFQSNRPVPGKPERTGFDIWAVKREKNGWSEAYHLGNTINTDASESYASMASNGNIYFMKENEDQQGKSDIYVSEYSNGQYATPRNLGKPVNTVERESNPFISPEEDYLIYFSTDSAGYGEVDLYISFLVNNQWTTPKNLGLPINSALAEFCPFVHKKEKRLYFSRQQKLPNRMLEDVYYIEFDVEKYR
;
A
#
# COMPACT_ATOMS: atom_id res chain seq x y z
N MET A 1 -37.93 64.16 -18.24
CA MET A 1 -36.93 63.38 -19.00
C MET A 1 -35.79 63.03 -18.05
N GLN A 2 -35.80 61.81 -17.50
CA GLN A 2 -34.71 61.27 -16.66
C GLN A 2 -34.41 59.87 -17.21
N PRO A 3 -33.13 59.52 -17.48
CA PRO A 3 -32.80 58.20 -18.02
C PRO A 3 -32.70 57.18 -16.87
N VAL A 4 -33.31 56.02 -17.08
CA VAL A 4 -33.15 54.84 -16.21
C VAL A 4 -31.86 54.14 -16.63
N LEU A 5 -30.85 54.12 -15.75
CA LEU A 5 -29.67 53.27 -15.90
C LEU A 5 -30.03 51.83 -15.52
N SER A 6 -30.09 50.94 -16.51
CA SER A 6 -30.11 49.49 -16.27
C SER A 6 -28.69 49.01 -15.98
N TYR A 7 -28.45 48.57 -14.73
CA TYR A 7 -27.23 47.84 -14.39
C TYR A 7 -27.40 46.37 -14.78
N LEU A 8 -26.62 45.94 -15.78
CA LEU A 8 -26.51 44.54 -16.17
C LEU A 8 -25.59 43.85 -15.15
N LEU A 9 -26.15 43.02 -14.28
CA LEU A 9 -25.39 42.21 -13.32
C LEU A 9 -24.77 41.03 -14.08
N LEU A 10 -23.46 41.11 -14.37
CA LEU A 10 -22.70 40.00 -14.92
C LEU A 10 -22.43 38.99 -13.79
N ILE A 11 -23.14 37.86 -13.78
CA ILE A 11 -22.84 36.75 -12.87
C ILE A 11 -21.70 35.94 -13.51
N LEU A 12 -20.48 36.15 -13.01
CA LEU A 12 -19.33 35.29 -13.29
C LEU A 12 -19.54 33.96 -12.54
N CYS A 13 -20.10 32.96 -13.23
CA CYS A 13 -20.07 31.57 -12.76
C CYS A 13 -18.65 31.01 -12.92
N THR A 14 -17.82 31.16 -11.89
CA THR A 14 -16.60 30.36 -11.76
C THR A 14 -17.00 28.94 -11.39
N SER A 15 -16.96 28.01 -12.34
CA SER A 15 -17.10 26.59 -12.08
C SER A 15 -15.86 26.10 -11.32
N TYR A 16 -15.93 26.10 -9.99
CA TYR A 16 -14.99 25.35 -9.16
C TYR A 16 -15.28 23.86 -9.38
N THR A 17 -14.41 23.16 -10.11
CA THR A 17 -14.36 21.71 -10.05
C THR A 17 -13.91 21.33 -8.63
N ALA A 18 -14.86 21.05 -7.75
CA ALA A 18 -14.56 20.50 -6.44
C ALA A 18 -13.84 19.15 -6.65
N PHE A 19 -12.57 19.06 -6.23
CA PHE A 19 -11.87 17.78 -6.18
C PHE A 19 -12.66 16.83 -5.29
N SER A 20 -12.97 15.63 -5.78
CA SER A 20 -13.64 14.61 -4.98
C SER A 20 -12.76 14.23 -3.79
N GLN A 21 -13.27 14.42 -2.57
CA GLN A 21 -12.55 14.00 -1.36
C GLN A 21 -12.44 12.46 -1.30
N PRO A 22 -11.37 11.91 -0.69
CA PRO A 22 -11.28 10.48 -0.43
C PRO A 22 -12.42 10.00 0.47
N TYR A 23 -12.98 8.84 0.14
CA TYR A 23 -14.03 8.19 0.91
C TYR A 23 -13.42 7.18 1.87
N LYS A 24 -13.85 7.19 3.12
CA LYS A 24 -13.48 6.13 4.08
C LYS A 24 -14.09 4.80 3.63
N PHE A 25 -13.29 3.74 3.60
CA PHE A 25 -13.73 2.41 3.14
C PHE A 25 -14.49 1.68 4.25
N GLU A 26 -15.76 1.35 4.02
CA GLU A 26 -16.63 0.61 4.96
C GLU A 26 -16.56 1.15 6.41
N PRO A 27 -16.96 2.42 6.65
CA PRO A 27 -16.81 3.10 7.93
C PRO A 27 -17.55 2.36 9.06
N GLY A 28 -16.85 2.18 10.19
CA GLY A 28 -17.35 1.46 11.37
C GLY A 28 -17.32 -0.07 11.26
N LYS A 29 -17.13 -0.62 10.06
CA LYS A 29 -17.08 -2.06 9.81
C LYS A 29 -15.68 -2.57 9.53
N ILE A 30 -14.97 -1.94 8.60
CA ILE A 30 -13.55 -2.19 8.33
C ILE A 30 -12.75 -1.01 8.88
N SER A 31 -13.01 0.20 8.39
CA SER A 31 -12.37 1.42 8.90
C SER A 31 -12.99 1.83 10.24
N ASN A 32 -12.36 1.40 11.33
CA ASN A 32 -12.80 1.60 12.71
C ASN A 32 -11.74 2.31 13.59
N GLY A 33 -10.74 2.93 12.99
CA GLY A 33 -9.70 3.69 13.68
C GLY A 33 -8.50 2.87 14.18
N GLY A 34 -8.40 1.61 13.79
CA GLY A 34 -7.26 0.74 14.14
C GLY A 34 -6.92 -0.23 13.02
N VAL A 35 -7.01 0.22 11.76
CA VAL A 35 -6.74 -0.61 10.58
C VAL A 35 -5.89 0.12 9.55
N PHE A 36 -5.09 -0.63 8.79
CA PHE A 36 -4.32 -0.12 7.66
C PHE A 36 -4.00 -1.25 6.66
N GLY A 37 -3.29 -0.95 5.57
CA GLY A 37 -2.73 -1.99 4.70
C GLY A 37 -3.78 -2.82 3.95
N LEU A 38 -4.81 -2.17 3.39
CA LEU A 38 -5.86 -2.87 2.63
C LEU A 38 -5.36 -3.31 1.26
N THR A 39 -5.67 -4.55 0.91
CA THR A 39 -5.67 -5.06 -0.47
C THR A 39 -7.02 -5.72 -0.79
N ILE A 40 -7.41 -5.71 -2.06
CA ILE A 40 -8.64 -6.36 -2.55
C ILE A 40 -8.26 -7.26 -3.72
N SER A 41 -8.81 -8.48 -3.76
CA SER A 41 -8.57 -9.43 -4.84
C SER A 41 -9.01 -8.84 -6.19
N PRO A 42 -8.32 -9.15 -7.31
CA PRO A 42 -8.64 -8.56 -8.62
C PRO A 42 -10.10 -8.72 -9.09
N ASP A 43 -10.80 -9.73 -8.58
CA ASP A 43 -12.22 -9.96 -8.86
C ASP A 43 -13.20 -9.17 -7.96
N SER A 44 -12.69 -8.33 -7.05
CA SER A 44 -13.42 -7.55 -6.04
C SER A 44 -14.12 -8.38 -4.95
N LYS A 45 -13.74 -9.64 -4.72
CA LYS A 45 -14.50 -10.55 -3.82
C LYS A 45 -13.88 -10.77 -2.45
N THR A 46 -12.57 -10.61 -2.28
CA THR A 46 -11.89 -10.78 -1.00
C THR A 46 -11.12 -9.52 -0.67
N ALA A 47 -11.29 -9.00 0.54
CA ALA A 47 -10.50 -7.91 1.09
C ALA A 47 -9.63 -8.44 2.24
N LEU A 48 -8.37 -8.02 2.29
CA LEU A 48 -7.44 -8.32 3.36
C LEU A 48 -6.85 -7.02 3.89
N TRP A 49 -6.67 -6.88 5.20
CA TRP A 49 -6.08 -5.69 5.80
C TRP A 49 -5.46 -6.00 7.16
N VAL A 50 -4.65 -5.08 7.66
CA VAL A 50 -4.06 -5.18 9.00
C VAL A 50 -4.99 -4.59 10.04
N HIS A 51 -5.20 -5.32 11.12
CA HIS A 51 -5.85 -4.84 12.34
C HIS A 51 -4.80 -4.58 13.42
N SER A 52 -4.71 -3.32 13.86
CA SER A 52 -3.66 -2.81 14.76
C SER A 52 -4.18 -2.41 16.14
N ASN A 53 -5.50 -2.26 16.31
CA ASN A 53 -6.10 -1.61 17.49
C ASN A 53 -5.52 -0.23 17.83
N GLY A 54 -4.86 0.44 16.88
CA GLY A 54 -4.18 1.72 17.08
C GLY A 54 -2.85 1.61 17.83
N ARG A 55 -2.31 0.40 18.00
CA ARG A 55 -1.00 0.13 18.61
C ARG A 55 -0.21 -0.80 17.66
N ARG A 56 0.97 -1.24 18.08
CA ARG A 56 1.84 -2.18 17.33
C ARG A 56 2.18 -3.43 18.14
N ASP A 57 1.44 -3.65 19.23
CA ASP A 57 1.53 -4.82 20.10
C ASP A 57 0.86 -6.05 19.47
N THR A 58 -0.28 -5.86 18.81
CA THR A 58 -0.99 -6.89 18.05
C THR A 58 -1.21 -6.43 16.61
N LEU A 59 -0.77 -7.24 15.65
CA LEU A 59 -0.92 -6.99 14.22
C LEU A 59 -1.36 -8.28 13.55
N LEU A 60 -2.62 -8.29 13.09
CA LEU A 60 -3.27 -9.45 12.50
C LEU A 60 -3.77 -9.09 11.11
N ILE A 61 -3.71 -10.06 10.19
CA ILE A 61 -4.36 -9.91 8.89
C ILE A 61 -5.81 -10.38 9.03
N MET A 62 -6.72 -9.47 8.72
CA MET A 62 -8.16 -9.70 8.70
C MET A 62 -8.62 -9.96 7.27
N GLU A 63 -9.73 -10.67 7.13
CA GLU A 63 -10.35 -11.05 5.87
C GLU A 63 -11.85 -10.75 5.88
N SER A 64 -12.37 -10.30 4.74
CA SER A 64 -13.80 -10.19 4.49
C SER A 64 -14.13 -10.52 3.03
N HIS A 65 -15.35 -11.01 2.79
CA HIS A 65 -15.80 -11.40 1.47
C HIS A 65 -16.99 -10.57 1.00
N GLN A 66 -16.93 -10.09 -0.24
CA GLN A 66 -18.04 -9.37 -0.85
C GLN A 66 -19.11 -10.36 -1.35
N LYS A 67 -20.36 -10.18 -0.89
CA LYS A 67 -21.53 -10.89 -1.38
C LYS A 67 -22.66 -9.89 -1.64
N LYS A 68 -23.15 -9.84 -2.88
CA LYS A 68 -24.26 -8.95 -3.30
C LYS A 68 -24.02 -7.47 -2.92
N GLY A 69 -22.80 -6.98 -3.15
CA GLY A 69 -22.42 -5.59 -2.86
C GLY A 69 -22.17 -5.26 -1.39
N GLN A 70 -22.17 -6.26 -0.50
CA GLN A 70 -21.85 -6.08 0.92
C GLN A 70 -20.69 -6.96 1.34
N TRP A 71 -19.75 -6.39 2.08
CA TRP A 71 -18.69 -7.16 2.73
C TRP A 71 -19.28 -8.01 3.87
N SER A 72 -18.73 -9.20 4.14
CA SER A 72 -19.13 -10.01 5.29
C SER A 72 -18.59 -9.39 6.60
N LYS A 73 -19.00 -9.96 7.74
CA LYS A 73 -18.32 -9.68 9.00
C LYS A 73 -16.83 -10.05 8.85
N PRO A 74 -15.89 -9.18 9.27
CA PRO A 74 -14.47 -9.51 9.29
C PRO A 74 -14.16 -10.74 10.14
N VAL A 75 -13.21 -11.55 9.67
CA VAL A 75 -12.60 -12.67 10.40
C VAL A 75 -11.09 -12.56 10.33
N ILE A 76 -10.35 -13.21 11.22
CA ILE A 76 -8.89 -13.33 11.08
C ILE A 76 -8.62 -14.24 9.88
N ALA A 77 -7.74 -13.82 8.96
CA ALA A 77 -7.35 -14.63 7.82
C ALA A 77 -6.69 -15.92 8.32
N SER A 78 -6.97 -17.07 7.70
CA SER A 78 -6.57 -18.38 8.23
C SER A 78 -5.05 -18.58 8.33
N PHE A 79 -4.26 -17.80 7.57
CA PHE A 79 -2.80 -17.83 7.59
C PHE A 79 -2.16 -16.83 8.57
N SER A 80 -2.97 -15.99 9.22
CA SER A 80 -2.50 -15.06 10.26
C SER A 80 -2.50 -15.73 11.64
N SER A 81 -1.55 -15.33 12.49
CA SER A 81 -1.39 -15.82 13.86
C SER A 81 -2.58 -15.41 14.72
N ALA A 82 -3.61 -16.24 14.81
CA ALA A 82 -4.81 -15.93 15.60
C ALA A 82 -4.52 -15.70 17.10
N SER A 83 -3.42 -16.26 17.62
CA SER A 83 -2.92 -16.02 18.98
C SER A 83 -2.10 -14.73 19.13
N ALA A 84 -1.88 -13.98 18.04
CA ALA A 84 -0.96 -12.85 17.95
C ALA A 84 0.45 -13.16 18.45
N SER A 85 0.89 -14.43 18.31
CA SER A 85 2.25 -14.83 18.66
C SER A 85 3.28 -14.23 17.70
N TRP A 86 2.83 -13.96 16.48
CA TRP A 86 3.57 -13.27 15.44
C TRP A 86 2.76 -12.06 14.98
N LYS A 87 3.46 -11.05 14.47
CA LYS A 87 2.87 -9.92 13.77
C LYS A 87 2.80 -10.28 12.30
N ASP A 88 1.60 -10.24 11.74
CA ASP A 88 1.40 -10.38 10.30
C ASP A 88 0.84 -9.06 9.77
N ILE A 89 1.48 -8.51 8.75
CA ILE A 89 1.13 -7.20 8.19
C ILE A 89 1.17 -7.19 6.66
N ASP A 90 0.65 -6.08 6.12
CA ASP A 90 0.84 -5.63 4.75
C ASP A 90 0.51 -6.67 3.66
N PRO A 91 -0.68 -7.31 3.71
CA PRO A 91 -1.08 -8.27 2.71
C PRO A 91 -1.22 -7.60 1.33
N MET A 92 -0.75 -8.28 0.29
CA MET A 92 -0.87 -7.84 -1.09
C MET A 92 -1.18 -9.00 -2.04
N PHE A 93 -2.30 -8.91 -2.74
CA PHE A 93 -2.63 -9.82 -3.83
C PHE A 93 -1.64 -9.73 -4.99
N SER A 94 -1.28 -10.88 -5.56
CA SER A 94 -0.71 -10.92 -6.90
C SER A 94 -1.73 -10.43 -7.94
N PRO A 95 -1.28 -9.92 -9.10
CA PRO A 95 -2.19 -9.41 -10.14
C PRO A 95 -3.23 -10.41 -10.65
N ASP A 96 -2.93 -11.71 -10.59
CA ASP A 96 -3.84 -12.79 -10.95
C ASP A 96 -4.76 -13.25 -9.81
N GLY A 97 -4.53 -12.76 -8.58
CA GLY A 97 -5.30 -13.09 -7.39
C GLY A 97 -5.04 -14.48 -6.79
N ASN A 98 -4.08 -15.23 -7.33
CA ASN A 98 -3.75 -16.59 -6.91
C ASN A 98 -2.79 -16.63 -5.71
N LEU A 99 -2.05 -15.56 -5.46
CA LEU A 99 -1.13 -15.44 -4.34
C LEU A 99 -1.48 -14.22 -3.50
N VAL A 100 -1.14 -14.28 -2.21
CA VAL A 100 -1.04 -13.12 -1.34
C VAL A 100 0.36 -13.12 -0.76
N LEU A 101 1.11 -12.05 -1.04
CA LEU A 101 2.33 -11.72 -0.30
C LEU A 101 1.93 -11.05 1.02
N PHE A 102 2.68 -11.30 2.08
CA PHE A 102 2.49 -10.61 3.35
C PHE A 102 3.78 -10.65 4.15
N GLN A 103 3.85 -9.89 5.23
CA GLN A 103 5.05 -9.75 6.04
C GLN A 103 4.84 -10.34 7.41
N SER A 104 5.83 -11.06 7.90
CA SER A 104 5.71 -11.73 9.19
C SER A 104 7.05 -11.91 9.89
N ASN A 105 7.03 -11.75 11.21
CA ASN A 105 8.15 -12.06 12.10
C ASN A 105 8.07 -13.47 12.71
N ARG A 106 7.27 -14.37 12.11
CA ARG A 106 7.22 -15.78 12.50
C ARG A 106 8.59 -16.45 12.33
N PRO A 107 8.93 -17.47 13.14
CA PRO A 107 10.24 -18.10 13.09
C PRO A 107 10.55 -18.71 11.73
N VAL A 108 11.77 -18.51 11.27
CA VAL A 108 12.30 -19.18 10.08
C VAL A 108 13.04 -20.45 10.52
N PRO A 109 12.65 -21.65 10.08
CA PRO A 109 13.36 -22.88 10.40
C PRO A 109 14.86 -22.78 10.08
N GLY A 110 15.70 -23.07 11.07
CA GLY A 110 17.16 -23.00 10.93
C GLY A 110 17.79 -21.61 11.04
N LYS A 111 17.01 -20.55 11.28
CA LYS A 111 17.51 -19.17 11.50
C LYS A 111 16.83 -18.51 12.72
N PRO A 112 17.14 -18.93 13.96
CA PRO A 112 16.47 -18.43 15.16
C PRO A 112 16.79 -16.98 15.53
N GLU A 113 17.92 -16.44 15.04
CA GLU A 113 18.37 -15.06 15.33
C GLU A 113 17.64 -13.98 14.51
N ARG A 114 16.75 -14.39 13.59
CA ARG A 114 16.06 -13.47 12.69
C ARG A 114 14.92 -12.77 13.42
N THR A 115 15.01 -11.44 13.53
CA THR A 115 14.09 -10.63 14.36
C THR A 115 13.25 -9.62 13.57
N GLY A 116 13.64 -9.31 12.33
CA GLY A 116 12.88 -8.44 11.42
C GLY A 116 11.65 -9.10 10.82
N PHE A 117 10.91 -8.35 10.00
CA PHE A 117 9.89 -8.93 9.13
C PHE A 117 10.56 -9.55 7.90
N ASP A 118 10.06 -10.73 7.54
CA ASP A 118 10.34 -11.36 6.26
C ASP A 118 9.10 -11.31 5.37
N ILE A 119 9.30 -11.44 4.06
CA ILE A 119 8.23 -11.64 3.09
C ILE A 119 7.87 -13.13 3.01
N TRP A 120 6.60 -13.40 3.27
CA TRP A 120 5.94 -14.68 3.18
C TRP A 120 4.85 -14.64 2.11
N ALA A 121 4.37 -15.82 1.70
CA ALA A 121 3.27 -15.92 0.77
C ALA A 121 2.32 -17.06 1.12
N VAL A 122 1.08 -16.94 0.65
CA VAL A 122 0.07 -18.00 0.63
C VAL A 122 -0.54 -18.12 -0.76
N LYS A 123 -0.94 -19.34 -1.13
CA LYS A 123 -1.68 -19.61 -2.36
C LYS A 123 -3.17 -19.63 -2.06
N ARG A 124 -3.97 -19.07 -2.96
CA ARG A 124 -5.41 -19.27 -2.96
C ARG A 124 -5.71 -20.72 -3.32
N GLU A 125 -6.50 -21.38 -2.50
CA GLU A 125 -6.98 -22.73 -2.71
C GLU A 125 -8.52 -22.76 -2.81
N LYS A 126 -9.08 -23.92 -3.19
CA LYS A 126 -10.53 -24.09 -3.35
C LYS A 126 -11.31 -23.70 -2.09
N ASN A 127 -10.74 -23.97 -0.90
CA ASN A 127 -11.41 -23.82 0.39
C ASN A 127 -10.71 -22.80 1.33
N GLY A 128 -9.91 -21.87 0.79
CA GLY A 128 -9.21 -20.87 1.60
C GLY A 128 -7.81 -20.58 1.09
N TRP A 129 -6.84 -20.58 2.01
CA TRP A 129 -5.44 -20.31 1.75
C TRP A 129 -4.60 -21.54 2.07
N SER A 130 -3.52 -21.74 1.32
CA SER A 130 -2.49 -22.71 1.69
C SER A 130 -1.82 -22.35 3.02
N GLU A 131 -1.02 -23.27 3.54
CA GLU A 131 -0.01 -22.91 4.53
C GLU A 131 0.91 -21.80 3.99
N ALA A 132 1.32 -20.90 4.89
CA ALA A 132 2.23 -19.83 4.55
C ALA A 132 3.66 -20.37 4.34
N TYR A 133 4.33 -19.88 3.31
CA TYR A 133 5.70 -20.24 3.00
C TYR A 133 6.59 -19.00 2.88
N HIS A 134 7.83 -19.14 3.34
CA HIS A 134 8.86 -18.10 3.27
C HIS A 134 9.35 -17.96 1.83
N LEU A 135 9.59 -16.73 1.34
CA LEU A 135 10.09 -16.49 -0.03
C LEU A 135 11.59 -16.81 -0.22
N GLY A 136 12.22 -17.40 0.78
CA GLY A 136 13.61 -17.83 0.73
C GLY A 136 14.59 -16.70 1.06
N ASN A 137 15.86 -17.10 1.21
CA ASN A 137 16.93 -16.20 1.67
C ASN A 137 17.57 -15.37 0.54
N THR A 138 17.09 -15.51 -0.70
CA THR A 138 17.51 -14.62 -1.79
C THR A 138 16.83 -13.26 -1.63
N ILE A 139 15.53 -13.26 -1.31
CA ILE A 139 14.75 -12.04 -1.09
C ILE A 139 14.93 -11.56 0.33
N ASN A 140 14.68 -12.47 1.29
CA ASN A 140 14.69 -12.10 2.69
C ASN A 140 16.13 -12.14 3.21
N THR A 141 16.61 -11.09 3.88
CA THR A 141 17.95 -10.99 4.48
C THR A 141 17.89 -10.83 6.00
N ASP A 142 19.02 -10.61 6.68
CA ASP A 142 19.00 -10.39 8.13
C ASP A 142 18.43 -9.00 8.51
N ALA A 143 18.32 -8.09 7.54
CA ALA A 143 17.54 -6.87 7.62
C ALA A 143 16.02 -7.15 7.60
N SER A 144 15.21 -6.14 7.94
CA SER A 144 13.76 -6.25 7.74
C SER A 144 13.39 -5.97 6.28
N GLU A 145 12.59 -6.84 5.69
CA GLU A 145 11.91 -6.62 4.41
C GLU A 145 10.40 -6.48 4.62
N SER A 146 9.79 -5.46 4.03
CA SER A 146 8.36 -5.22 4.20
C SER A 146 7.62 -4.67 2.98
N TYR A 147 6.29 -4.78 3.02
CA TYR A 147 5.32 -4.33 2.02
C TYR A 147 5.72 -4.71 0.58
N ALA A 148 5.68 -6.00 0.29
CA ALA A 148 5.98 -6.53 -1.03
C ALA A 148 4.75 -6.46 -1.95
N SER A 149 4.90 -5.83 -3.12
CA SER A 149 3.93 -5.88 -4.22
C SER A 149 4.53 -6.60 -5.44
N MET A 150 3.66 -7.13 -6.30
CA MET A 150 4.06 -8.01 -7.40
C MET A 150 3.50 -7.50 -8.74
N ALA A 151 4.34 -7.53 -9.76
CA ALA A 151 3.95 -7.28 -11.14
C ALA A 151 3.53 -8.57 -11.87
N SER A 152 2.89 -8.44 -13.04
CA SER A 152 2.35 -9.60 -13.78
C SER A 152 3.42 -10.56 -14.31
N ASN A 153 4.66 -10.10 -14.46
CA ASN A 153 5.80 -10.97 -14.80
C ASN A 153 6.39 -11.72 -13.59
N GLY A 154 5.85 -11.48 -12.39
CA GLY A 154 6.29 -12.10 -11.15
C GLY A 154 7.38 -11.33 -10.40
N ASN A 155 7.89 -10.23 -10.97
CA ASN A 155 8.83 -9.36 -10.25
C ASN A 155 8.17 -8.82 -8.98
N ILE A 156 8.94 -8.74 -7.90
CA ILE A 156 8.48 -8.18 -6.63
C ILE A 156 9.25 -6.91 -6.28
N TYR A 157 8.50 -5.93 -5.78
CA TYR A 157 9.01 -4.66 -5.28
C TYR A 157 8.69 -4.59 -3.80
N PHE A 158 9.67 -4.25 -2.98
CA PHE A 158 9.50 -4.27 -1.53
C PHE A 158 10.44 -3.25 -0.87
N MET A 159 10.09 -2.83 0.34
CA MET A 159 10.99 -2.05 1.18
C MET A 159 11.98 -2.99 1.86
N LYS A 160 13.23 -2.55 1.95
CA LYS A 160 14.25 -3.16 2.78
C LYS A 160 14.90 -2.10 3.67
N GLU A 161 15.17 -2.47 4.92
CA GLU A 161 15.99 -1.64 5.81
C GLU A 161 17.45 -1.68 5.37
N ASN A 162 18.08 -0.51 5.27
CA ASN A 162 19.44 -0.39 4.79
C ASN A 162 20.43 -0.54 5.94
N GLU A 163 21.18 -1.65 5.93
CA GLU A 163 22.25 -1.92 6.90
C GLU A 163 23.49 -1.05 6.65
N ASP A 164 23.67 -0.54 5.42
CA ASP A 164 24.81 0.27 5.02
C ASP A 164 24.66 1.78 5.30
N GLN A 165 23.52 2.18 5.91
CA GLN A 165 23.15 3.56 6.24
C GLN A 165 23.07 4.52 5.03
N GLN A 166 23.06 4.00 3.79
CA GLN A 166 22.75 4.81 2.61
C GLN A 166 21.23 4.94 2.50
N GLY A 167 20.64 5.92 3.16
CA GLY A 167 19.18 6.04 3.28
C GLY A 167 18.62 5.29 4.49
N LYS A 168 17.43 5.65 4.95
CA LYS A 168 16.82 5.04 6.15
C LYS A 168 16.10 3.73 5.82
N SER A 169 15.42 3.66 4.68
CA SER A 169 14.85 2.45 4.09
C SER A 169 14.62 2.69 2.61
N ASP A 170 14.85 1.68 1.78
CA ASP A 170 14.80 1.82 0.33
C ASP A 170 13.88 0.80 -0.32
N ILE A 171 13.44 1.13 -1.53
CA ILE A 171 12.71 0.20 -2.39
C ILE A 171 13.69 -0.63 -3.23
N TYR A 172 13.52 -1.93 -3.17
CA TYR A 172 14.26 -2.93 -3.95
C TYR A 172 13.32 -3.64 -4.91
N VAL A 173 13.88 -4.14 -6.02
CA VAL A 173 13.21 -5.05 -6.94
C VAL A 173 13.97 -6.38 -6.99
N SER A 174 13.24 -7.49 -6.94
CA SER A 174 13.77 -8.81 -7.27
C SER A 174 13.05 -9.34 -8.50
N GLU A 175 13.84 -9.57 -9.56
CA GLU A 175 13.32 -10.08 -10.83
C GLU A 175 13.04 -11.57 -10.74
N TYR A 176 11.92 -12.01 -11.30
CA TYR A 176 11.53 -13.42 -11.33
C TYR A 176 11.80 -14.02 -12.71
N SER A 177 12.60 -15.08 -12.74
CA SER A 177 12.85 -15.84 -13.98
C SER A 177 13.10 -17.32 -13.68
N ASN A 178 12.64 -18.20 -14.59
CA ASN A 178 12.88 -19.64 -14.51
C ASN A 178 12.55 -20.28 -13.14
N GLY A 179 11.48 -19.81 -12.49
CA GLY A 179 11.06 -20.36 -11.21
C GLY A 179 11.74 -19.75 -9.97
N GLN A 180 12.65 -18.78 -10.15
CA GLN A 180 13.49 -18.25 -9.09
C GLN A 180 13.54 -16.72 -9.11
N TYR A 181 13.75 -16.16 -7.92
CA TYR A 181 14.01 -14.74 -7.73
C TYR A 181 15.50 -14.45 -7.80
N ALA A 182 15.88 -13.37 -8.48
CA ALA A 182 17.25 -12.87 -8.49
C ALA A 182 17.59 -12.13 -7.18
N THR A 183 18.88 -11.95 -6.90
CA THR A 183 19.31 -11.08 -5.79
C THR A 183 18.70 -9.68 -5.96
N PRO A 184 18.03 -9.14 -4.94
CA PRO A 184 17.34 -7.85 -5.03
C PRO A 184 18.29 -6.71 -5.40
N ARG A 185 17.85 -5.87 -6.33
CA ARG A 185 18.53 -4.64 -6.73
C ARG A 185 17.83 -3.43 -6.12
N ASN A 186 18.60 -2.56 -5.47
CA ASN A 186 18.12 -1.25 -5.03
C ASN A 186 17.68 -0.42 -6.25
N LEU A 187 16.49 0.20 -6.22
CA LEU A 187 16.00 0.98 -7.35
C LEU A 187 16.86 2.22 -7.65
N GLY A 188 17.55 2.74 -6.63
CA GLY A 188 18.38 3.93 -6.71
C GLY A 188 17.58 5.18 -7.00
N LYS A 189 18.31 6.27 -7.33
CA LYS A 189 17.70 7.53 -7.74
C LYS A 189 16.99 7.38 -9.09
N PRO A 190 15.88 8.12 -9.31
CA PRO A 190 15.32 9.14 -8.44
C PRO A 190 14.29 8.62 -7.41
N VAL A 191 14.04 7.30 -7.36
CA VAL A 191 13.02 6.72 -6.47
C VAL A 191 13.50 6.76 -5.01
N ASN A 192 14.67 6.18 -4.76
CA ASN A 192 15.26 6.14 -3.42
C ASN A 192 16.10 7.39 -3.16
N THR A 193 15.94 7.95 -1.97
CA THR A 193 16.59 9.16 -1.49
C THR A 193 17.48 8.83 -0.28
N VAL A 194 17.83 9.84 0.53
CA VAL A 194 18.49 9.60 1.83
C VAL A 194 17.48 9.39 2.96
N GLU A 195 16.19 9.56 2.66
CA GLU A 195 15.09 9.47 3.61
C GLU A 195 14.50 8.05 3.64
N ARG A 196 13.23 7.90 4.01
CA ARG A 196 12.54 6.60 4.02
C ARG A 196 11.64 6.51 2.80
N GLU A 197 11.92 5.53 1.94
CA GLU A 197 11.02 5.08 0.90
C GLU A 197 10.46 3.70 1.24
N SER A 198 9.14 3.56 1.21
CA SER A 198 8.51 2.29 1.57
C SER A 198 7.06 2.20 1.08
N ASN A 199 6.42 1.10 1.43
CA ASN A 199 5.13 0.64 0.93
C ASN A 199 4.98 0.73 -0.60
N PRO A 200 5.90 0.13 -1.39
CA PRO A 200 5.80 0.15 -2.84
C PRO A 200 4.58 -0.64 -3.32
N PHE A 201 3.77 0.02 -4.15
CA PHE A 201 2.80 -0.60 -5.05
C PHE A 201 3.31 -0.47 -6.48
N ILE A 202 3.77 -1.58 -7.06
CA ILE A 202 4.08 -1.67 -8.49
C ILE A 202 2.79 -1.97 -9.27
N SER A 203 2.60 -1.31 -10.41
CA SER A 203 1.52 -1.66 -11.32
C SER A 203 1.72 -3.08 -11.89
N PRO A 204 0.66 -3.80 -12.25
CA PRO A 204 0.80 -5.11 -12.91
C PRO A 204 1.68 -5.07 -14.16
N GLU A 205 1.68 -3.94 -14.87
CA GLU A 205 2.44 -3.70 -16.10
C GLU A 205 3.88 -3.18 -15.87
N GLU A 206 4.30 -2.96 -14.62
CA GLU A 206 5.58 -2.32 -14.24
C GLU A 206 5.83 -0.92 -14.86
N ASP A 207 4.77 -0.23 -15.28
CA ASP A 207 4.86 1.07 -15.93
C ASP A 207 4.78 2.26 -14.95
N TYR A 208 4.31 2.03 -13.72
CA TYR A 208 4.36 3.01 -12.64
C TYR A 208 4.48 2.34 -11.25
N LEU A 209 5.04 3.10 -10.31
CA LEU A 209 5.23 2.74 -8.92
C LEU A 209 4.63 3.84 -8.03
N ILE A 210 3.78 3.47 -7.08
CA ILE A 210 3.30 4.37 -6.01
C ILE A 210 3.91 3.91 -4.69
N TYR A 211 4.42 4.84 -3.89
CA TYR A 211 5.07 4.53 -2.63
C TYR A 211 4.99 5.73 -1.69
N PHE A 212 5.25 5.56 -0.40
CA PHE A 212 5.41 6.72 0.48
C PHE A 212 6.88 7.14 0.56
N SER A 213 7.12 8.44 0.72
CA SER A 213 8.43 8.96 1.12
C SER A 213 8.31 9.89 2.34
N THR A 214 9.34 9.93 3.21
CA THR A 214 9.52 10.96 4.24
C THR A 214 10.31 12.18 3.75
N ASP A 215 10.65 12.27 2.45
CA ASP A 215 11.29 13.47 1.94
C ASP A 215 10.37 14.68 2.09
N SER A 216 10.93 15.74 2.69
CA SER A 216 10.23 16.86 3.35
C SER A 216 9.48 17.81 2.41
N ALA A 217 9.43 17.54 1.10
CA ALA A 217 8.73 18.36 0.12
C ALA A 217 7.19 18.16 0.13
N GLY A 218 6.67 17.33 1.03
CA GLY A 218 5.27 16.94 1.11
C GLY A 218 4.37 17.80 2.02
N TYR A 219 3.16 17.30 2.27
CA TYR A 219 2.12 17.92 3.08
C TYR A 219 2.14 17.44 4.54
N GLY A 220 2.52 16.19 4.79
CA GLY A 220 2.45 15.54 6.10
C GLY A 220 3.75 14.84 6.54
N GLU A 221 3.62 13.89 7.47
CA GLU A 221 4.78 13.13 7.99
C GLU A 221 5.34 12.13 6.97
N VAL A 222 4.45 11.55 6.18
CA VAL A 222 4.75 10.73 5.00
C VAL A 222 3.68 11.00 3.96
N ASP A 223 4.12 11.12 2.72
CA ASP A 223 3.25 11.42 1.58
C ASP A 223 3.40 10.32 0.54
N LEU A 224 2.33 10.07 -0.22
CA LEU A 224 2.37 9.19 -1.38
C LEU A 224 2.92 9.93 -2.62
N TYR A 225 3.86 9.27 -3.29
CA TYR A 225 4.47 9.70 -4.54
C TYR A 225 4.26 8.65 -5.63
N ILE A 226 4.28 9.10 -6.88
CA ILE A 226 4.23 8.23 -8.06
C ILE A 226 5.43 8.48 -8.97
N SER A 227 6.06 7.41 -9.43
CA SER A 227 7.10 7.44 -10.47
C SER A 227 6.68 6.52 -11.62
N PHE A 228 7.03 6.92 -12.84
CA PHE A 228 6.78 6.17 -14.07
C PHE A 228 8.06 5.57 -14.63
N LEU A 229 7.97 4.34 -15.16
CA LEU A 229 9.07 3.70 -15.88
C LEU A 229 9.02 4.12 -17.36
N VAL A 230 10.04 4.85 -17.82
CA VAL A 230 10.17 5.32 -19.20
C VAL A 230 11.56 4.99 -19.71
N ASN A 231 11.66 4.27 -20.83
CA ASN A 231 12.95 3.82 -21.39
C ASN A 231 13.84 3.08 -20.35
N ASN A 232 13.22 2.21 -19.54
CA ASN A 232 13.85 1.47 -18.44
C ASN A 232 14.45 2.35 -17.33
N GLN A 233 13.99 3.59 -17.20
CA GLN A 233 14.40 4.51 -16.15
C GLN A 233 13.17 5.05 -15.41
N TRP A 234 13.24 5.02 -14.08
CA TRP A 234 12.22 5.65 -13.25
C TRP A 234 12.35 7.18 -13.36
N THR A 235 11.21 7.83 -13.59
CA THR A 235 11.11 9.29 -13.63
C THR A 235 11.18 9.90 -12.23
N THR A 236 11.49 11.19 -12.14
CA THR A 236 11.43 11.91 -10.86
C THR A 236 10.02 11.76 -10.25
N PRO A 237 9.91 11.27 -9.01
CA PRO A 237 8.62 11.02 -8.37
C PRO A 237 7.81 12.32 -8.24
N LYS A 238 6.52 12.24 -8.58
CA LYS A 238 5.56 13.33 -8.37
C LYS A 238 4.74 13.04 -7.11
N ASN A 239 4.61 14.02 -6.23
CA ASN A 239 3.71 13.94 -5.07
C ASN A 239 2.25 13.79 -5.56
N LEU A 240 1.46 12.88 -4.98
CA LEU A 240 0.07 12.65 -5.41
C LEU A 240 -0.88 13.82 -5.09
N GLY A 241 -0.45 14.78 -4.28
CA GLY A 241 -1.14 16.04 -4.03
C GLY A 241 -2.42 15.90 -3.21
N LEU A 242 -3.05 17.04 -2.95
CA LEU A 242 -4.40 17.06 -2.40
C LEU A 242 -5.40 16.51 -3.43
N PRO A 243 -6.45 15.77 -3.00
CA PRO A 243 -6.79 15.46 -1.62
C PRO A 243 -6.28 14.07 -1.15
N ILE A 244 -5.42 13.41 -1.92
CA ILE A 244 -4.84 12.10 -1.56
C ILE A 244 -3.90 12.26 -0.38
N ASN A 245 -2.87 13.08 -0.54
CA ASN A 245 -2.02 13.47 0.58
C ASN A 245 -2.72 14.55 1.42
N SER A 246 -2.30 14.70 2.66
CA SER A 246 -2.84 15.70 3.59
C SER A 246 -1.79 16.10 4.62
N ALA A 247 -2.18 16.89 5.63
CA ALA A 247 -1.29 17.19 6.76
C ALA A 247 -1.06 15.98 7.70
N LEU A 248 -1.67 14.84 7.41
CA LEU A 248 -1.52 13.58 8.15
C LEU A 248 -0.51 12.66 7.43
N ALA A 249 -0.36 11.43 7.90
CA ALA A 249 0.49 10.44 7.25
C ALA A 249 -0.33 9.59 6.27
N GLU A 250 0.06 9.53 5.00
CA GLU A 250 -0.53 8.64 4.00
C GLU A 250 0.44 7.54 3.54
N PHE A 251 0.00 6.29 3.64
CA PHE A 251 0.84 5.11 3.45
C PHE A 251 -0.01 3.91 2.99
N CYS A 252 0.64 2.78 2.76
CA CYS A 252 0.01 1.57 2.21
C CYS A 252 -0.85 1.81 0.94
N PRO A 253 -0.28 2.35 -0.15
CA PRO A 253 -1.01 2.52 -1.40
C PRO A 253 -1.33 1.16 -2.05
N PHE A 254 -2.49 1.08 -2.70
CA PHE A 254 -2.89 -0.04 -3.53
C PHE A 254 -3.87 0.41 -4.61
N VAL A 255 -3.59 0.15 -5.89
CA VAL A 255 -4.50 0.47 -6.99
C VAL A 255 -5.30 -0.76 -7.42
N HIS A 256 -6.63 -0.66 -7.34
CA HIS A 256 -7.54 -1.69 -7.82
C HIS A 256 -8.02 -1.39 -9.24
N LYS A 257 -7.35 -1.96 -10.25
CA LYS A 257 -7.56 -1.68 -11.68
C LYS A 257 -9.02 -1.80 -12.14
N LYS A 258 -9.71 -2.87 -11.72
CA LYS A 258 -11.12 -3.11 -12.09
C LYS A 258 -12.08 -2.06 -11.51
N GLU A 259 -11.77 -1.54 -10.32
CA GLU A 259 -12.62 -0.54 -9.66
C GLU A 259 -12.20 0.90 -9.99
N LYS A 260 -11.03 1.07 -10.64
CA LYS A 260 -10.41 2.37 -10.93
C LYS A 260 -10.24 3.23 -9.68
N ARG A 261 -9.74 2.60 -8.62
CA ARG A 261 -9.56 3.24 -7.31
C ARG A 261 -8.14 3.08 -6.80
N LEU A 262 -7.62 4.14 -6.19
CA LEU A 262 -6.48 4.09 -5.29
C LEU A 262 -7.04 3.96 -3.88
N TYR A 263 -6.60 2.91 -3.19
CA TYR A 263 -6.78 2.72 -1.76
C TYR A 263 -5.49 3.14 -1.05
N PHE A 264 -5.63 3.72 0.14
CA PHE A 264 -4.50 4.09 0.98
C PHE A 264 -4.93 4.18 2.44
N SER A 265 -3.97 4.08 3.35
CA SER A 265 -4.20 4.28 4.78
C SER A 265 -3.83 5.72 5.15
N ARG A 266 -4.64 6.33 6.02
CA ARG A 266 -4.34 7.65 6.59
C ARG A 266 -4.28 7.54 8.10
N GLN A 267 -3.16 8.00 8.68
CA GLN A 267 -2.89 7.92 10.11
C GLN A 267 -2.85 9.30 10.75
N GLN A 268 -3.54 9.42 11.88
CA GLN A 268 -3.37 10.50 12.84
C GLN A 268 -2.73 9.94 14.12
N LYS A 269 -1.60 10.51 14.54
CA LYS A 269 -0.99 10.20 15.83
C LYS A 269 -1.74 10.91 16.95
N LEU A 270 -2.20 10.15 17.93
CA LEU A 270 -2.78 10.64 19.18
C LEU A 270 -1.84 10.26 20.35
N PRO A 271 -1.93 10.91 21.53
CA PRO A 271 -0.96 10.69 22.61
C PRO A 271 -0.72 9.23 23.02
N ASN A 272 -1.74 8.36 22.94
CA ASN A 272 -1.67 6.97 23.42
C ASN A 272 -2.01 5.91 22.36
N ARG A 273 -2.26 6.33 21.11
CA ARG A 273 -2.63 5.44 20.00
C ARG A 273 -2.45 6.14 18.66
N MET A 274 -2.40 5.35 17.60
CA MET A 274 -2.64 5.81 16.25
C MET A 274 -4.12 5.63 15.92
N LEU A 275 -4.70 6.63 15.25
CA LEU A 275 -5.99 6.50 14.60
C LEU A 275 -5.71 6.26 13.12
N GLU A 276 -6.07 5.07 12.64
CA GLU A 276 -5.75 4.62 11.29
C GLU A 276 -7.02 4.08 10.64
N ASP A 277 -7.30 4.58 9.45
CA ASP A 277 -8.42 4.16 8.62
C ASP A 277 -7.98 4.04 7.18
N VAL A 278 -8.72 3.23 6.42
CA VAL A 278 -8.50 3.06 4.99
C VAL A 278 -9.44 3.97 4.22
N TYR A 279 -8.88 4.63 3.20
CA TYR A 279 -9.58 5.53 2.31
C TYR A 279 -9.42 5.06 0.87
N TYR A 280 -10.33 5.52 0.01
CA TYR A 280 -10.20 5.35 -1.43
C TYR A 280 -10.65 6.59 -2.18
N ILE A 281 -10.15 6.73 -3.40
CA ILE A 281 -10.56 7.76 -4.35
C ILE A 281 -10.57 7.16 -5.77
N GLU A 282 -11.42 7.69 -6.65
CA GLU A 282 -11.28 7.40 -8.08
C GLU A 282 -9.88 7.81 -8.54
N PHE A 283 -9.20 6.90 -9.22
CA PHE A 283 -7.81 7.07 -9.57
C PHE A 283 -7.62 6.91 -11.08
N ASP A 284 -7.10 7.97 -11.67
CA ASP A 284 -6.72 8.04 -13.08
C ASP A 284 -5.23 8.35 -13.13
N VAL A 285 -4.44 7.31 -13.41
CA VAL A 285 -2.97 7.38 -13.38
C VAL A 285 -2.43 8.37 -14.42
N GLU A 286 -3.12 8.56 -15.54
CA GLU A 286 -2.68 9.44 -16.63
C GLU A 286 -2.66 10.91 -16.21
N LYS A 287 -3.40 11.30 -15.18
CA LYS A 287 -3.33 12.66 -14.60
C LYS A 287 -1.97 12.98 -13.98
N TYR A 288 -1.16 11.96 -13.70
CA TYR A 288 0.15 12.10 -13.10
C TYR A 288 1.30 11.88 -14.10
N ARG A 289 1.02 11.53 -15.34
CA ARG A 289 2.06 11.31 -16.36
C ARG A 289 2.74 12.62 -16.78
#